data_AF-A0A7C5AD71-F1
#
_entry.id   AF-A0A7C5AD71-F1
#
_cell.length_a   1.000
_cell.length_b   1.000
_cell.length_c   1.000
_cell.angle_alpha   90.00
_cell.angle_beta   90.00
_cell.angle_gamma   90.00
#
_symmetry.space_group_name_H-M   'P 1'
#
loop_
_entity.id
_entity.type
_entity.pdbx_description
1 polymer ?
#
loop_
_entity_poly.entity_id
_entity_poly.type
_entity_poly.pdbx_seq_one_letter_code
_entity_poly.pdbx_strand_id
1 'polypeptide(L)'
;MTTRRGTGRRKPKDPRVRVREIKEKQESKMATQALIIGGIVIVLLFGFIALSSGGDDEIETKPKDRTDALTSAIPDDRLAKPDEESQVPYWLATRFMIALANEDADALDKIIWWDKFFSRLEEKNRIDPEKRYANLDEAGKEALRQRFLIRVMDPDYIQLIRENILDDLMAGKIGLFSHWDVQADYGKIVIPVEDRKTGKKKLDITVTAELLPDFDPIKDAQNRQAWKIVGLAHEQYGKVKNGLKVRSKQKDFGADIVKKKKKKKKKRGPKGPPEADPAPVPWLADTPAATRTKVQSLIDKVLDLSHPREGDQARRELIDLGKPAIPGILTALAPLNHKDDQADISKAWLLVQVLREITFKEFGYGPGTTSLGMGRGGMVRATPEERVRAIRRWFGWWKVFGPKWDRAAEIQKLEEAAEEDDGSDNE
;
A
#
# COMPACT_ATOMS: atom_id res chain seq x y z
N MET A 1 -2.40 35.80 -58.58
CA MET A 1 -3.77 35.90 -58.03
C MET A 1 -3.75 35.44 -56.59
N THR A 2 -3.82 36.36 -55.64
CA THR A 2 -3.72 36.12 -54.18
C THR A 2 -5.06 36.45 -53.53
N THR A 3 -5.79 35.43 -53.06
CA THR A 3 -7.08 35.59 -52.35
C THR A 3 -6.87 35.75 -50.85
N ARG A 4 -7.11 36.96 -50.33
CA ARG A 4 -7.20 37.29 -48.90
C ARG A 4 -8.46 36.65 -48.28
N ARG A 5 -8.29 35.75 -47.31
CA ARG A 5 -9.39 35.30 -46.42
C ARG A 5 -9.62 36.34 -45.32
N GLY A 6 -10.79 36.98 -45.34
CA GLY A 6 -11.24 37.90 -44.30
C GLY A 6 -11.64 37.16 -43.03
N THR A 7 -11.06 37.55 -41.90
CA THR A 7 -11.46 37.10 -40.56
C THR A 7 -12.72 37.84 -40.13
N GLY A 8 -13.87 37.15 -40.20
CA GLY A 8 -15.14 37.67 -39.72
C GLY A 8 -15.12 37.89 -38.20
N ARG A 9 -15.12 39.14 -37.76
CA ARG A 9 -15.41 39.54 -36.37
C ARG A 9 -16.82 39.08 -36.01
N ARG A 10 -16.94 38.03 -35.19
CA ARG A 10 -18.20 37.64 -34.55
C ARG A 10 -18.60 38.75 -33.57
N LYS A 11 -19.78 39.34 -33.77
CA LYS A 11 -20.35 40.32 -32.85
C LYS A 11 -20.53 39.70 -31.45
N PRO A 12 -20.28 40.45 -30.36
CA PRO A 12 -20.50 39.97 -29.01
C PRO A 12 -21.98 39.63 -28.82
N LYS A 13 -22.27 38.39 -28.39
CA LYS A 13 -23.62 37.98 -28.01
C LYS A 13 -24.07 38.81 -26.80
N ASP A 14 -25.31 39.27 -26.85
CA ASP A 14 -25.98 40.04 -25.80
C ASP A 14 -25.80 39.35 -24.43
N PRO A 15 -25.29 40.06 -23.40
CA PRO A 15 -25.05 39.49 -22.07
C PRO A 15 -26.30 38.87 -21.44
N ARG A 16 -27.51 39.32 -21.82
CA ARG A 16 -28.77 38.73 -21.31
C ARG A 16 -29.01 37.31 -21.83
N VAL A 17 -28.51 36.99 -23.03
CA VAL A 17 -28.60 35.64 -23.62
C VAL A 17 -27.64 34.68 -22.90
N ARG A 18 -26.45 35.15 -22.52
CA ARG A 18 -25.49 34.33 -21.75
C ARG A 18 -25.99 33.97 -20.35
N VAL A 19 -26.68 34.89 -19.67
CA VAL A 19 -27.22 34.61 -18.32
C VAL A 19 -28.34 33.55 -18.38
N ARG A 20 -29.18 33.55 -19.43
CA ARG A 20 -30.20 32.51 -19.63
C ARG A 20 -29.57 31.14 -19.97
N GLU A 21 -28.59 31.10 -20.87
CA GLU A 21 -27.88 29.85 -21.21
C GLU A 21 -27.17 29.24 -19.99
N ILE A 22 -26.61 30.06 -19.08
CA ILE A 22 -25.96 29.58 -17.86
C ILE A 22 -26.99 29.03 -16.86
N LYS A 23 -28.16 29.69 -16.74
CA LYS A 23 -29.20 29.28 -15.81
C LYS A 23 -29.88 27.97 -16.25
N GLU A 24 -30.21 27.82 -17.54
CA GLU A 24 -30.72 26.55 -18.10
C GLU A 24 -29.72 25.41 -17.93
N LYS A 25 -28.42 25.69 -18.10
CA LYS A 25 -27.36 24.66 -17.96
C LYS A 25 -27.10 24.28 -16.50
N GLN A 26 -27.45 25.12 -15.53
CA GLN A 26 -27.42 24.77 -14.11
C GLN A 26 -28.67 23.99 -13.70
N GLU A 27 -29.85 24.40 -14.17
CA GLU A 27 -31.12 23.71 -13.90
C GLU A 27 -31.12 22.30 -14.50
N SER A 28 -30.56 22.11 -15.70
CA SER A 28 -30.42 20.78 -16.31
C SER A 28 -29.48 19.86 -15.51
N LYS A 29 -28.40 20.40 -14.93
CA LYS A 29 -27.44 19.62 -14.12
C LYS A 29 -28.04 19.20 -12.78
N MET A 30 -28.82 20.06 -12.14
CA MET A 30 -29.52 19.76 -10.89
C MET A 30 -30.58 18.67 -11.11
N ALA A 31 -31.33 18.74 -12.22
CA ALA A 31 -32.30 17.72 -12.59
C ALA A 31 -31.67 16.35 -12.86
N THR A 32 -30.52 16.30 -13.56
CA THR A 32 -29.79 15.04 -13.79
C THR A 32 -29.22 14.44 -12.50
N GLN A 33 -28.71 15.28 -11.58
CA GLN A 33 -28.21 14.78 -10.28
C GLN A 33 -29.34 14.25 -9.39
N ALA A 34 -30.51 14.89 -9.37
CA ALA A 34 -31.68 14.39 -8.63
C ALA A 34 -32.18 13.05 -9.17
N LEU A 35 -32.15 12.83 -10.49
CA LEU A 35 -32.53 11.56 -11.13
C LEU A 35 -31.56 10.41 -10.79
N ILE A 36 -30.25 10.69 -10.74
CA ILE A 36 -29.23 9.68 -10.39
C ILE A 36 -29.36 9.28 -8.91
N ILE A 37 -29.54 10.25 -8.01
CA ILE A 37 -29.70 9.98 -6.57
C ILE A 37 -31.01 9.22 -6.31
N GLY A 38 -32.10 9.59 -6.99
CA GLY A 38 -33.37 8.87 -6.92
C GLY A 38 -33.27 7.42 -7.42
N GLY A 39 -32.53 7.17 -8.51
CA GLY A 39 -32.32 5.83 -9.05
C GLY A 39 -31.51 4.92 -8.11
N ILE A 40 -30.48 5.44 -7.45
CA ILE A 40 -29.66 4.66 -6.50
C ILE A 40 -30.46 4.28 -5.27
N VAL A 41 -31.30 5.17 -4.75
CA VAL A 41 -32.15 4.89 -3.58
C VAL A 41 -33.22 3.83 -3.90
N ILE A 42 -33.77 3.84 -5.12
CA ILE A 42 -34.73 2.81 -5.58
C ILE A 42 -34.05 1.44 -5.73
N VAL A 43 -32.84 1.37 -6.31
CA VAL A 43 -32.10 0.10 -6.43
C VAL A 43 -31.72 -0.48 -5.06
N LEU A 44 -31.36 0.36 -4.09
CA LEU A 44 -31.05 -0.09 -2.72
C LEU A 44 -32.30 -0.52 -1.94
N LEU A 45 -33.45 0.12 -2.15
CA LEU A 45 -34.71 -0.26 -1.50
C LEU A 45 -35.30 -1.55 -2.10
N PHE A 46 -35.22 -1.76 -3.41
CA PHE A 46 -35.70 -3.01 -4.03
C PHE A 46 -34.71 -4.18 -3.87
N GLY A 47 -33.39 -3.91 -3.81
CA GLY A 47 -32.38 -4.93 -3.49
C GLY A 47 -32.54 -5.52 -2.08
N PHE A 48 -33.12 -4.77 -1.14
CA PHE A 48 -33.37 -5.25 0.22
C PHE A 48 -34.68 -6.05 0.35
N ILE A 49 -35.68 -5.77 -0.49
CA ILE A 49 -36.94 -6.50 -0.50
C ILE A 49 -36.79 -7.84 -1.25
N ALA A 50 -35.95 -7.91 -2.29
CA ALA A 50 -35.66 -9.17 -3.00
C ALA A 50 -34.85 -10.21 -2.20
N LEU A 51 -34.24 -9.82 -1.06
CA LEU A 51 -33.53 -10.74 -0.15
C LEU A 51 -34.38 -11.25 1.02
N SER A 52 -35.66 -10.88 1.09
CA SER A 52 -36.54 -11.24 2.21
C SER A 52 -37.88 -11.88 1.83
N SER A 53 -38.11 -12.26 0.56
CA SER A 53 -39.34 -12.97 0.16
C SER A 53 -39.11 -14.17 -0.75
N GLY A 54 -39.36 -15.37 -0.23
CA GLY A 54 -39.70 -16.61 -0.96
C GLY A 54 -38.55 -17.23 -1.77
N GLY A 55 -38.36 -18.54 -1.81
CA GLY A 55 -39.35 -19.59 -1.82
C GLY A 55 -38.85 -20.60 -2.87
N ASP A 56 -38.99 -21.88 -2.56
CA ASP A 56 -38.55 -23.00 -3.38
C ASP A 56 -39.11 -22.91 -4.80
N ASP A 57 -38.24 -22.89 -5.81
CA ASP A 57 -38.55 -23.41 -7.15
C ASP A 57 -37.25 -23.78 -7.89
N GLU A 58 -37.17 -25.05 -8.26
CA GLU A 58 -36.13 -25.69 -9.06
C GLU A 58 -35.97 -25.04 -10.43
N ILE A 59 -34.77 -24.57 -10.76
CA ILE A 59 -34.31 -24.51 -12.16
C ILE A 59 -32.90 -25.08 -12.24
N GLU A 60 -32.84 -26.32 -12.68
CA GLU A 60 -31.65 -27.08 -13.01
C GLU A 60 -31.00 -26.50 -14.28
N THR A 61 -29.89 -25.76 -14.13
CA THR A 61 -28.94 -25.55 -15.22
C THR A 61 -27.51 -25.64 -14.70
N LYS A 62 -26.84 -26.75 -15.00
CA LYS A 62 -25.43 -27.01 -14.69
C LYS A 62 -24.50 -26.19 -15.60
N PRO A 63 -23.60 -25.38 -15.04
CA PRO A 63 -22.20 -25.34 -15.46
C PRO A 63 -21.40 -26.28 -14.54
N LYS A 64 -20.45 -27.03 -15.11
CA LYS A 64 -19.54 -27.90 -14.34
C LYS A 64 -18.66 -27.03 -13.43
N ASP A 65 -19.05 -26.94 -12.17
CA ASP A 65 -18.29 -26.33 -11.09
C ASP A 65 -16.99 -27.11 -10.81
N ARG A 66 -15.87 -26.45 -11.07
CA ARG A 66 -14.55 -26.82 -10.51
C ARG A 66 -14.31 -26.16 -9.15
N THR A 67 -15.28 -25.36 -8.69
CA THR A 67 -15.26 -24.50 -7.51
C THR A 67 -15.83 -25.20 -6.28
N ASP A 68 -16.76 -26.15 -6.45
CA ASP A 68 -17.35 -26.93 -5.34
C ASP A 68 -16.40 -27.95 -4.72
N ALA A 69 -15.31 -28.32 -5.40
CA ALA A 69 -14.30 -29.22 -4.85
C ALA A 69 -13.31 -28.52 -3.91
N LEU A 70 -13.36 -27.18 -3.81
CA LEU A 70 -12.41 -26.36 -3.03
C LEU A 70 -13.05 -25.64 -1.83
N THR A 71 -14.37 -25.62 -1.74
CA THR A 71 -15.13 -24.96 -0.66
C THR A 71 -15.62 -25.91 0.44
N SER A 72 -15.46 -27.23 0.28
CA SER A 72 -15.65 -28.15 1.40
C SER A 72 -14.43 -28.08 2.33
N ALA A 73 -14.69 -27.87 3.62
CA ALA A 73 -13.67 -27.96 4.66
C ALA A 73 -12.81 -29.20 4.42
N ILE A 74 -11.49 -29.02 4.26
CA ILE A 74 -10.58 -30.11 3.91
C ILE A 74 -10.75 -31.21 4.95
N PRO A 75 -11.13 -32.43 4.53
CA PRO A 75 -11.23 -33.57 5.43
C PRO A 75 -9.92 -33.75 6.20
N ASP A 76 -10.01 -33.82 7.53
CA ASP A 76 -8.86 -33.88 8.46
C ASP A 76 -7.94 -35.09 8.23
N ASP A 77 -8.40 -36.07 7.45
CA ASP A 77 -7.73 -37.31 7.05
C ASP A 77 -6.77 -37.14 5.85
N ARG A 78 -6.85 -36.02 5.11
CA ARG A 78 -5.94 -35.69 4.00
C ARG A 78 -4.67 -34.96 4.44
N LEU A 79 -4.62 -34.47 5.67
CA LEU A 79 -3.40 -33.92 6.25
C LEU A 79 -2.47 -35.07 6.62
N ALA A 80 -1.17 -34.97 6.28
CA ALA A 80 -0.19 -35.94 6.75
C ALA A 80 -0.31 -36.13 8.27
N LYS A 81 -0.38 -37.40 8.70
CA LYS A 81 -0.41 -37.75 10.12
C LYS A 81 0.83 -37.16 10.80
N PRO A 82 0.71 -36.58 11.99
CA PRO A 82 1.85 -36.15 12.77
C PRO A 82 2.82 -37.31 12.92
N ASP A 83 4.11 -37.02 12.80
CA ASP A 83 5.10 -37.90 13.42
C ASP A 83 4.70 -38.02 14.90
N GLU A 84 4.53 -39.26 15.39
CA GLU A 84 3.96 -39.54 16.72
C GLU A 84 4.80 -38.87 17.84
N GLU A 85 6.04 -38.50 17.53
CA GLU A 85 6.98 -37.80 18.42
C GLU A 85 6.93 -36.27 18.32
N SER A 86 6.30 -35.71 17.28
CA SER A 86 6.29 -34.26 17.06
C SER A 86 5.18 -33.59 17.87
N GLN A 87 5.52 -33.08 19.05
CA GLN A 87 4.69 -32.14 19.84
C GLN A 87 4.46 -30.79 19.12
N VAL A 88 4.97 -30.64 17.90
CA VAL A 88 4.97 -29.38 17.14
C VAL A 88 3.61 -29.18 16.46
N PRO A 89 2.98 -28.00 16.56
CA PRO A 89 1.70 -27.70 15.90
C PRO A 89 1.88 -27.42 14.39
N TYR A 90 2.68 -28.22 13.66
CA TYR A 90 2.91 -28.05 12.22
C TYR A 90 1.59 -28.13 11.44
N TRP A 91 0.70 -29.03 11.85
CA TRP A 91 -0.61 -29.21 11.26
C TRP A 91 -1.44 -27.92 11.32
N LEU A 92 -1.27 -27.10 12.37
CA LEU A 92 -1.97 -25.83 12.54
C LEU A 92 -1.44 -24.77 11.57
N ALA A 93 -0.12 -24.70 11.40
CA ALA A 93 0.51 -23.84 10.41
C ALA A 93 0.10 -24.25 8.98
N THR A 94 0.08 -25.56 8.68
CA THR A 94 -0.42 -26.09 7.41
C THR A 94 -1.89 -25.72 7.17
N ARG A 95 -2.76 -25.92 8.17
CA ARG A 95 -4.19 -25.53 8.07
C ARG A 95 -4.36 -24.05 7.82
N PHE A 96 -3.57 -23.21 8.50
CA PHE A 96 -3.57 -21.77 8.26
C PHE A 96 -3.19 -21.42 6.82
N MET A 97 -2.10 -22.00 6.32
CA MET A 97 -1.64 -21.74 4.96
C MET A 97 -2.64 -22.19 3.90
N ILE A 98 -3.29 -23.34 4.12
CA ILE A 98 -4.29 -23.83 3.18
C ILE A 98 -5.58 -22.97 3.25
N ALA A 99 -6.05 -22.63 4.44
CA ALA A 99 -7.19 -21.72 4.59
C ALA A 99 -6.92 -20.37 3.90
N LEU A 100 -5.70 -19.86 4.04
CA LEU A 100 -5.27 -18.64 3.37
C LEU A 100 -5.23 -18.79 1.85
N ALA A 101 -4.70 -19.91 1.35
CA ALA A 101 -4.67 -20.21 -0.08
C ALA A 101 -6.07 -20.41 -0.66
N ASN A 102 -7.04 -20.84 0.13
CA ASN A 102 -8.42 -21.07 -0.30
C ASN A 102 -9.35 -19.87 -0.06
N GLU A 103 -8.82 -18.75 0.44
CA GLU A 103 -9.62 -17.57 0.79
C GLU A 103 -10.71 -17.87 1.84
N ASP A 104 -10.46 -18.84 2.73
CA ASP A 104 -11.41 -19.30 3.75
C ASP A 104 -11.27 -18.47 5.03
N ALA A 105 -11.94 -17.31 5.05
CA ALA A 105 -11.94 -16.38 6.16
C ALA A 105 -12.49 -17.01 7.47
N ASP A 106 -13.50 -17.87 7.36
CA ASP A 106 -14.14 -18.52 8.51
C ASP A 106 -13.21 -19.55 9.17
N ALA A 107 -12.46 -20.32 8.36
CA ALA A 107 -11.44 -21.22 8.89
C ALA A 107 -10.31 -20.45 9.57
N LEU A 108 -9.88 -19.32 8.99
CA LEU A 108 -8.87 -18.44 9.61
C LEU A 108 -9.37 -17.87 10.95
N ASP A 109 -10.60 -17.38 11.01
CA ASP A 109 -11.19 -16.84 12.24
C ASP A 109 -11.23 -17.89 13.37
N LYS A 110 -11.54 -19.15 13.04
CA LYS A 110 -11.62 -20.25 14.01
C LYS A 110 -10.27 -20.67 14.59
N ILE A 111 -9.17 -20.53 13.85
CA ILE A 111 -7.85 -21.01 14.28
C ILE A 111 -6.99 -19.93 14.96
N ILE A 112 -7.35 -18.66 14.83
CA ILE A 112 -6.63 -17.53 15.46
C ILE A 112 -7.21 -17.27 16.85
N TRP A 113 -6.33 -17.13 17.85
CA TRP A 113 -6.72 -16.63 19.16
C TRP A 113 -6.63 -15.10 19.18
N TRP A 114 -7.70 -14.45 18.76
CA TRP A 114 -7.73 -13.01 18.49
C TRP A 114 -7.32 -12.13 19.67
N ASP A 115 -7.80 -12.43 20.89
CA ASP A 115 -7.43 -11.65 22.08
C ASP A 115 -5.92 -11.65 22.31
N LYS A 116 -5.29 -12.83 22.25
CA LYS A 116 -3.84 -12.98 22.43
C LYS A 116 -3.06 -12.41 21.24
N PHE A 117 -3.56 -12.61 20.03
CA PHE A 117 -2.97 -12.10 18.80
C PHE A 117 -2.87 -10.57 18.82
N PHE A 118 -3.97 -9.88 19.10
CA PHE A 118 -3.98 -8.42 19.16
C PHE A 118 -3.24 -7.88 20.37
N SER A 119 -3.31 -8.54 21.53
CA SER A 119 -2.52 -8.17 22.71
C SER A 119 -1.02 -8.11 22.40
N ARG A 120 -0.48 -9.13 21.70
CA ARG A 120 0.92 -9.16 21.25
C ARG A 120 1.25 -8.07 20.24
N LEU A 121 0.34 -7.80 19.31
CA LEU A 121 0.51 -6.77 18.31
C LEU A 121 0.50 -5.37 18.97
N GLU A 122 -0.34 -5.16 19.97
CA GLU A 122 -0.49 -3.90 20.70
C GLU A 122 0.70 -3.62 21.63
N GLU A 123 1.22 -4.65 22.30
CA GLU A 123 2.42 -4.56 23.15
C GLU A 123 3.61 -4.03 22.36
N LYS A 124 3.80 -4.53 21.13
CA LYS A 124 4.88 -4.08 20.23
C LYS A 124 4.66 -2.67 19.69
N ASN A 125 3.42 -2.24 19.50
CA ASN A 125 3.09 -1.01 18.77
C ASN A 125 2.67 0.18 19.64
N ARG A 126 2.69 0.06 20.98
CA ARG A 126 2.31 1.13 21.93
C ARG A 126 0.93 1.73 21.63
N ILE A 127 -0.04 0.88 21.32
CA ILE A 127 -1.40 1.30 21.02
C ILE A 127 -2.05 1.94 22.27
N ASP A 128 -2.73 3.06 22.04
CA ASP A 128 -3.54 3.77 23.02
C ASP A 128 -4.46 2.78 23.77
N PRO A 129 -4.42 2.74 25.11
CA PRO A 129 -5.24 1.82 25.90
C PRO A 129 -6.71 1.77 25.47
N GLU A 130 -7.35 2.90 25.18
CA GLU A 130 -8.76 2.95 24.79
C GLU A 130 -9.05 2.28 23.44
N LYS A 131 -8.03 2.13 22.59
CA LYS A 131 -8.14 1.53 21.25
C LYS A 131 -7.67 0.08 21.19
N ARG A 132 -7.29 -0.49 22.34
CA ARG A 132 -6.89 -1.90 22.43
C ARG A 132 -8.07 -2.80 22.17
N TYR A 133 -7.82 -3.92 21.50
CA TYR A 133 -8.79 -4.93 21.13
C TYR A 133 -9.64 -5.40 22.33
N ALA A 134 -9.00 -5.59 23.49
CA ALA A 134 -9.66 -5.97 24.73
C ALA A 134 -10.68 -4.94 25.25
N ASN A 135 -10.54 -3.67 24.85
CA ASN A 135 -11.39 -2.55 25.30
C ASN A 135 -12.45 -2.15 24.27
N LEU A 136 -12.49 -2.81 23.11
CA LEU A 136 -13.53 -2.60 22.11
C LEU A 136 -14.80 -3.40 22.44
N ASP A 137 -15.93 -2.90 21.98
CA ASP A 137 -17.16 -3.69 21.91
C ASP A 137 -17.05 -4.79 20.84
N GLU A 138 -17.99 -5.72 20.83
CA GLU A 138 -17.96 -6.85 19.90
C GLU A 138 -18.00 -6.42 18.43
N ALA A 139 -18.72 -5.34 18.12
CA ALA A 139 -18.73 -4.76 16.78
C ALA A 139 -17.35 -4.20 16.38
N GLY A 140 -16.65 -3.53 17.30
CA GLY A 140 -15.30 -3.04 17.10
C GLY A 140 -14.27 -4.16 16.95
N LYS A 141 -14.38 -5.21 17.76
CA LYS A 141 -13.55 -6.42 17.65
C LYS A 141 -13.74 -7.12 16.31
N GLU A 142 -14.99 -7.38 15.91
CA GLU A 142 -15.32 -7.95 14.60
C GLU A 142 -14.75 -7.11 13.46
N ALA A 143 -14.94 -5.79 13.50
CA ALA A 143 -14.40 -4.89 12.48
C ALA A 143 -12.86 -4.95 12.39
N LEU A 144 -12.14 -5.13 13.51
CA LEU A 144 -10.69 -5.32 13.50
C LEU A 144 -10.28 -6.69 12.94
N ARG A 145 -10.99 -7.76 13.29
CA ARG A 145 -10.76 -9.11 12.76
C ARG A 145 -10.93 -9.14 11.24
N GLN A 146 -12.04 -8.61 10.73
CA GLN A 146 -12.29 -8.51 9.29
C GLN A 146 -11.22 -7.70 8.55
N ARG A 147 -10.79 -6.56 9.11
CA ARG A 147 -9.69 -5.77 8.52
C ARG A 147 -8.38 -6.54 8.48
N PHE A 148 -8.09 -7.33 9.51
CA PHE A 148 -6.91 -8.19 9.52
C PHE A 148 -7.01 -9.26 8.42
N LEU A 149 -8.15 -9.95 8.33
CA LEU A 149 -8.40 -11.00 7.33
C LEU A 149 -8.24 -10.46 5.90
N ILE A 150 -8.85 -9.31 5.57
CA ILE A 150 -8.68 -8.64 4.26
C ILE A 150 -7.20 -8.36 3.94
N ARG A 151 -6.40 -8.05 4.96
CA ARG A 151 -4.98 -7.73 4.78
C ARG A 151 -4.13 -8.99 4.56
N VAL A 152 -4.37 -10.04 5.33
CA VAL A 152 -3.59 -11.29 5.19
C VAL A 152 -4.00 -12.05 3.93
N MET A 153 -5.27 -11.98 3.54
CA MET A 153 -5.82 -12.54 2.31
C MET A 153 -5.55 -11.66 1.08
N ASP A 154 -4.33 -11.15 0.95
CA ASP A 154 -3.97 -10.34 -0.19
C ASP A 154 -3.92 -11.19 -1.48
N PRO A 155 -4.64 -10.84 -2.57
CA PRO A 155 -4.64 -11.66 -3.78
C PRO A 155 -3.24 -11.99 -4.32
N ASP A 156 -2.29 -11.04 -4.26
CA ASP A 156 -0.91 -11.28 -4.71
C ASP A 156 -0.19 -12.27 -3.78
N TYR A 157 -0.49 -12.21 -2.48
CA TYR A 157 0.07 -13.10 -1.47
C TYR A 157 -0.50 -14.52 -1.59
N ILE A 158 -1.81 -14.63 -1.78
CA ILE A 158 -2.52 -15.88 -2.00
C ILE A 158 -2.02 -16.55 -3.28
N GLN A 159 -1.87 -15.79 -4.37
CA GLN A 159 -1.33 -16.31 -5.61
C GLN A 159 0.09 -16.87 -5.41
N LEU A 160 0.95 -16.18 -4.66
CA LEU A 160 2.29 -16.67 -4.34
C LEU A 160 2.24 -18.01 -3.59
N ILE A 161 1.34 -18.16 -2.60
CA ILE A 161 1.17 -19.41 -1.84
C ILE A 161 0.69 -20.53 -2.75
N ARG A 162 -0.37 -20.27 -3.55
CA ARG A 162 -0.95 -21.24 -4.49
C ARG A 162 0.09 -21.76 -5.48
N GLU A 163 0.86 -20.88 -6.08
CA GLU A 163 1.81 -21.24 -7.14
C GLU A 163 3.04 -22.00 -6.62
N ASN A 164 3.47 -21.74 -5.39
CA ASN A 164 4.80 -22.16 -4.94
C ASN A 164 4.78 -23.25 -3.87
N ILE A 165 3.79 -23.28 -2.97
CA ILE A 165 3.82 -24.17 -1.80
C ILE A 165 2.54 -24.95 -1.54
N LEU A 166 1.40 -24.58 -2.14
CA LEU A 166 0.11 -25.22 -1.83
C LEU A 166 0.12 -26.73 -2.13
N ASP A 167 0.60 -27.17 -3.29
CA ASP A 167 0.62 -28.61 -3.58
C ASP A 167 1.51 -29.39 -2.62
N ASP A 168 2.61 -28.77 -2.17
CA ASP A 168 3.56 -29.40 -1.24
C ASP A 168 2.96 -29.50 0.17
N LEU A 169 2.20 -28.48 0.59
CA LEU A 169 1.41 -28.51 1.83
C LEU A 169 0.32 -29.57 1.79
N MET A 170 -0.41 -29.67 0.67
CA MET A 170 -1.46 -30.69 0.47
C MET A 170 -0.89 -32.11 0.40
N ALA A 171 0.35 -32.25 -0.08
CA ALA A 171 1.09 -33.52 -0.06
C ALA A 171 1.73 -33.82 1.31
N GLY A 172 1.60 -32.93 2.30
CA GLY A 172 2.13 -33.13 3.65
C GLY A 172 3.66 -33.14 3.72
N LYS A 173 4.36 -32.42 2.83
CA LYS A 173 5.82 -32.37 2.83
C LYS A 173 6.34 -31.56 4.04
N ILE A 174 6.84 -32.27 5.04
CA ILE A 174 7.39 -31.68 6.28
C ILE A 174 8.68 -30.88 6.02
N GLY A 175 9.44 -31.20 4.97
CA GLY A 175 10.68 -30.49 4.61
C GLY A 175 10.52 -29.03 4.15
N LEU A 176 9.29 -28.50 4.12
CA LEU A 176 9.00 -27.11 3.74
C LEU A 176 9.29 -26.10 4.85
N PHE A 177 9.49 -26.54 6.10
CA PHE A 177 9.68 -25.64 7.24
C PHE A 177 11.17 -25.41 7.49
N SER A 178 11.64 -24.16 7.51
CA SER A 178 13.08 -23.83 7.55
C SER A 178 13.63 -23.62 8.96
N HIS A 179 12.78 -23.16 9.89
CA HIS A 179 13.19 -22.90 11.26
C HIS A 179 12.02 -23.13 12.21
N TRP A 180 12.33 -23.78 13.32
CA TRP A 180 11.40 -24.01 14.41
C TRP A 180 12.03 -23.61 15.74
N ASP A 181 11.25 -22.93 16.57
CA ASP A 181 11.50 -22.77 17.99
C ASP A 181 10.26 -23.30 18.70
N VAL A 182 10.38 -24.50 19.28
CA VAL A 182 9.25 -25.24 19.83
C VAL A 182 9.55 -25.58 21.28
N GLN A 183 8.60 -25.22 22.12
CA GLN A 183 8.51 -25.56 23.53
C GLN A 183 7.20 -26.32 23.75
N ALA A 184 6.99 -26.87 24.94
CA ALA A 184 5.83 -27.72 25.21
C ALA A 184 4.48 -27.00 24.97
N ASP A 185 4.42 -25.67 25.17
CA ASP A 185 3.23 -24.83 25.08
C ASP A 185 3.30 -23.77 23.96
N TYR A 186 4.36 -23.77 23.16
CA TYR A 186 4.66 -22.71 22.19
C TYR A 186 5.36 -23.27 20.95
N GLY A 187 4.98 -22.79 19.78
CA GLY A 187 5.65 -23.13 18.52
C GLY A 187 5.78 -21.93 17.61
N LYS A 188 6.99 -21.62 17.17
CA LYS A 188 7.27 -20.66 16.10
C LYS A 188 7.77 -21.41 14.87
N ILE A 189 7.02 -21.33 13.78
CA ILE A 189 7.26 -22.10 12.55
C ILE A 189 7.49 -21.12 11.40
N VAL A 190 8.62 -21.24 10.69
CA VAL A 190 8.94 -20.44 9.51
C VAL A 190 8.73 -21.26 8.24
N ILE A 191 7.90 -20.73 7.34
CA ILE A 191 7.51 -21.33 6.06
C ILE A 191 8.13 -20.48 4.93
N PRO A 192 9.29 -20.87 4.37
CA PRO A 192 9.83 -20.26 3.18
C PRO A 192 8.91 -20.50 1.98
N VAL A 193 8.58 -19.43 1.27
CA VAL A 193 7.93 -19.48 -0.03
C VAL A 193 8.97 -19.17 -1.08
N GLU A 194 9.40 -20.20 -1.80
CA GLU A 194 10.42 -20.11 -2.83
C GLU A 194 9.81 -20.25 -4.21
N ASP A 195 10.34 -19.50 -5.17
CA ASP A 195 9.95 -19.61 -6.57
C ASP A 195 10.37 -20.97 -7.14
N ARG A 196 9.39 -21.82 -7.48
CA ARG A 196 9.65 -23.19 -7.96
C ARG A 196 10.58 -23.25 -9.17
N LYS A 197 10.63 -22.21 -10.01
CA LYS A 197 11.47 -22.20 -11.22
C LYS A 197 12.91 -21.81 -10.92
N THR A 198 13.10 -20.90 -9.95
CA THR A 198 14.42 -20.29 -9.71
C THR A 198 15.07 -20.71 -8.40
N GLY A 199 14.33 -21.38 -7.51
CA GLY A 199 14.75 -21.67 -6.13
C GLY A 199 14.96 -20.40 -5.30
N LYS A 200 14.60 -19.23 -5.82
CA LYS A 200 14.78 -17.96 -5.10
C LYS A 200 13.65 -17.78 -4.12
N LYS A 201 14.01 -17.66 -2.85
CA LYS A 201 13.14 -17.22 -1.77
C LYS A 201 12.42 -15.92 -2.12
N LYS A 202 11.10 -15.92 -2.02
CA LYS A 202 10.22 -14.75 -2.24
C LYS A 202 9.75 -14.13 -0.94
N LEU A 203 9.50 -14.98 0.06
CA LEU A 203 8.80 -14.60 1.27
C LEU A 203 9.08 -15.63 2.37
N ASP A 204 9.19 -15.17 3.61
CA ASP A 204 9.04 -16.02 4.78
C ASP A 204 7.73 -15.73 5.49
N ILE A 205 7.01 -16.80 5.83
CA ILE A 205 5.80 -16.73 6.62
C ILE A 205 6.09 -17.37 7.96
N THR A 206 6.12 -16.57 9.01
CA THR A 206 6.26 -17.05 10.38
C THR A 206 4.88 -17.16 11.02
N VAL A 207 4.51 -18.38 11.41
CA VAL A 207 3.33 -18.68 12.20
C VAL A 207 3.76 -18.96 13.64
N THR A 208 3.15 -18.27 14.59
CA THR A 208 3.35 -18.52 16.02
C THR A 208 2.08 -19.10 16.60
N ALA A 209 2.18 -20.28 17.20
CA ALA A 209 1.11 -21.01 17.84
C ALA A 209 1.40 -21.17 19.33
N GLU A 210 0.35 -21.18 20.14
CA GLU A 210 0.40 -21.44 21.57
C GLU A 210 -0.71 -22.41 21.98
N LEU A 211 -0.42 -23.16 23.03
CA LEU A 211 -1.39 -23.95 23.75
C LEU A 211 -2.31 -23.01 24.56
N LEU A 212 -3.60 -23.32 24.56
CA LEU A 212 -4.60 -22.65 25.38
C LEU A 212 -4.30 -22.90 26.88
N PRO A 213 -4.57 -21.92 27.75
CA PRO A 213 -4.10 -21.92 29.14
C PRO A 213 -4.72 -23.03 30.01
N ASP A 214 -5.86 -23.58 29.59
CA ASP A 214 -6.58 -24.64 30.31
C ASP A 214 -6.09 -26.05 29.95
N PHE A 215 -5.07 -26.18 29.10
CA PHE A 215 -4.54 -27.46 28.63
C PHE A 215 -3.15 -27.73 29.21
N ASP A 216 -2.85 -29.00 29.47
CA ASP A 216 -1.58 -29.47 30.00
C ASP A 216 -0.59 -29.70 28.84
N PRO A 217 0.57 -29.00 28.80
CA PRO A 217 1.51 -29.11 27.69
C PRO A 217 2.08 -30.52 27.45
N ILE A 218 2.04 -31.41 28.45
CA ILE A 218 2.54 -32.78 28.31
C ILE A 218 1.42 -33.70 27.83
N LYS A 219 0.20 -33.54 28.37
CA LYS A 219 -0.93 -34.45 28.07
C LYS A 219 -1.70 -34.04 26.83
N ASP A 220 -1.80 -32.74 26.57
CA ASP A 220 -2.68 -32.16 25.56
C ASP A 220 -1.94 -31.62 24.33
N ALA A 221 -0.61 -31.79 24.24
CA ALA A 221 0.17 -31.36 23.07
C ALA A 221 -0.38 -31.94 21.76
N GLN A 222 -0.91 -33.16 21.77
CA GLN A 222 -1.51 -33.79 20.59
C GLN A 222 -2.98 -33.39 20.34
N ASN A 223 -3.62 -32.69 21.28
CA ASN A 223 -4.99 -32.24 21.13
C ASN A 223 -5.06 -31.05 20.18
N ARG A 224 -5.56 -31.27 18.96
CA ARG A 224 -5.66 -30.23 17.93
C ARG A 224 -6.49 -29.02 18.37
N GLN A 225 -7.45 -29.19 19.26
CA GLN A 225 -8.29 -28.08 19.73
C GLN A 225 -7.59 -27.21 20.79
N ALA A 226 -6.51 -27.72 21.39
CA ALA A 226 -5.75 -27.04 22.42
C ALA A 226 -4.83 -25.96 21.86
N TRP A 227 -4.54 -25.95 20.55
CA TRP A 227 -3.60 -25.00 19.94
C TRP A 227 -4.31 -23.91 19.14
N LYS A 228 -3.81 -22.68 19.24
CA LYS A 228 -4.27 -21.54 18.45
C LYS A 228 -3.12 -20.70 17.92
N ILE A 229 -3.36 -20.00 16.82
CA ILE A 229 -2.40 -19.03 16.27
C ILE A 229 -2.50 -17.73 17.04
N VAL A 230 -1.35 -17.27 17.55
CA VAL A 230 -1.21 -16.07 18.38
C VAL A 230 -0.29 -15.03 17.76
N GLY A 231 0.34 -15.35 16.63
CA GLY A 231 1.23 -14.44 15.94
C GLY A 231 1.43 -14.82 14.48
N LEU A 232 1.52 -13.79 13.65
CA LEU A 232 1.82 -13.90 12.23
C LEU A 232 2.83 -12.81 11.89
N ALA A 233 3.95 -13.19 11.32
CA ALA A 233 4.90 -12.28 10.73
C ALA A 233 5.18 -12.72 9.30
N HIS A 234 5.18 -11.76 8.38
CA HIS A 234 5.68 -11.98 7.03
C HIS A 234 6.87 -11.06 6.85
N GLU A 235 8.05 -11.63 6.61
CA GLU A 235 9.16 -10.85 6.10
C GLU A 235 9.06 -10.87 4.58
N GLN A 236 8.37 -9.86 4.04
CA GLN A 236 8.49 -9.57 2.61
C GLN A 236 9.95 -9.20 2.36
N TYR A 237 10.63 -10.00 1.55
CA TYR A 237 11.95 -9.60 1.05
C TYR A 237 11.74 -8.46 0.05
N GLY A 238 11.76 -7.23 0.56
CA GLY A 238 11.72 -5.96 -0.19
C GLY A 238 12.98 -5.69 -1.02
N LYS A 239 13.68 -6.73 -1.46
CA LYS A 239 14.75 -6.66 -2.46
C LYS A 239 14.29 -7.60 -3.59
N VAL A 240 13.64 -7.15 -4.67
CA VAL A 240 14.20 -7.27 -6.03
C VAL A 240 13.29 -6.65 -7.13
N LYS A 241 12.09 -6.11 -6.83
CA LYS A 241 11.36 -5.34 -7.85
C LYS A 241 11.69 -3.84 -7.75
N ASN A 242 12.66 -3.43 -8.57
CA ASN A 242 12.97 -2.05 -9.01
C ASN A 242 13.83 -1.13 -8.13
N GLY A 243 14.85 -1.61 -7.40
CA GLY A 243 15.91 -0.73 -6.86
C GLY A 243 15.46 0.38 -5.89
N LEU A 244 14.17 0.47 -5.56
CA LEU A 244 13.66 1.30 -4.49
C LEU A 244 13.75 0.49 -3.20
N LYS A 245 14.70 0.88 -2.35
CA LYS A 245 14.72 0.51 -0.93
C LYS A 245 13.35 0.88 -0.33
N VAL A 246 12.45 -0.10 -0.18
CA VAL A 246 11.46 -0.01 0.89
C VAL A 246 12.26 -0.21 2.16
N ARG A 247 12.65 0.90 2.80
CA ARG A 247 12.98 0.84 4.23
C ARG A 247 11.81 0.12 4.88
N SER A 248 12.07 -1.00 5.56
CA SER A 248 11.17 -1.54 6.57
C SER A 248 11.07 -0.50 7.69
N LYS A 249 10.35 0.59 7.42
CA LYS A 249 9.77 1.41 8.46
C LYS A 249 8.60 0.57 9.00
N GLN A 250 8.94 -0.42 9.82
CA GLN A 250 8.22 -0.57 11.07
C GLN A 250 8.46 0.76 11.80
N LYS A 251 7.65 1.76 11.43
CA LYS A 251 7.78 3.11 11.95
C LYS A 251 7.17 3.01 13.33
N ASP A 252 8.05 2.79 14.31
CA ASP A 252 7.76 2.99 15.72
C ASP A 252 6.95 4.28 15.89
N PHE A 253 5.74 4.14 16.41
CA PHE A 253 5.07 5.27 17.01
C PHE A 253 5.86 5.66 18.28
N GLY A 254 6.51 6.83 18.23
CA GLY A 254 6.86 7.57 19.44
C GLY A 254 8.26 7.38 20.04
N ALA A 255 9.27 6.92 19.30
CA ALA A 255 10.63 6.84 19.81
C ALA A 255 11.53 7.95 19.25
N ASP A 256 11.33 9.19 19.73
CA ASP A 256 12.28 10.27 19.50
C ASP A 256 12.39 11.19 20.72
N ILE A 257 12.52 10.61 21.92
CA ILE A 257 12.90 11.36 23.12
C ILE A 257 13.90 10.55 23.97
N VAL A 258 15.02 11.22 24.27
CA VAL A 258 16.05 10.93 25.29
C VAL A 258 17.19 9.98 24.90
N LYS A 259 18.27 10.54 24.31
CA LYS A 259 19.64 10.40 24.86
C LYS A 259 20.44 11.71 24.65
N LYS A 260 20.53 12.54 25.69
CA LYS A 260 21.40 13.73 25.73
C LYS A 260 22.82 13.32 26.12
N LYS A 261 23.74 13.13 25.16
CA LYS A 261 25.18 13.31 25.42
C LYS A 261 25.54 14.78 25.17
N LYS A 262 26.03 15.47 26.21
CA LYS A 262 26.50 16.87 26.15
C LYS A 262 27.76 16.96 25.25
N LYS A 263 27.57 17.17 23.93
CA LYS A 263 28.62 17.68 23.04
C LYS A 263 28.42 19.19 22.86
N LYS A 264 29.53 19.95 22.97
CA LYS A 264 29.61 21.41 22.88
C LYS A 264 28.77 21.96 21.71
N LYS A 265 27.83 22.85 22.02
CA LYS A 265 26.90 23.47 21.05
C LYS A 265 27.67 24.39 20.08
N LYS A 266 28.13 23.86 18.95
CA LYS A 266 28.20 24.67 17.72
C LYS A 266 26.75 25.11 17.42
N LYS A 267 26.51 26.38 17.12
CA LYS A 267 25.19 26.90 16.67
C LYS A 267 24.75 26.08 15.46
N ARG A 268 24.01 24.99 15.70
CA ARG A 268 23.40 24.18 14.65
C ARG A 268 22.30 25.07 14.08
N GLY A 269 22.39 25.39 12.79
CA GLY A 269 21.30 26.01 12.05
C GLY A 269 20.00 25.19 12.20
N PRO A 270 18.86 25.74 11.75
CA PRO A 270 17.57 25.07 11.85
C PRO A 270 17.69 23.62 11.35
N LYS A 271 17.27 22.65 12.18
CA LYS A 271 17.51 21.20 12.04
C LYS A 271 16.69 20.52 10.92
N GLY A 272 16.34 21.22 9.85
CA GLY A 272 15.51 20.70 8.77
C GLY A 272 16.23 20.70 7.42
N PRO A 273 15.71 19.96 6.42
CA PRO A 273 16.03 20.23 5.03
C PRO A 273 15.80 21.72 4.72
N PRO A 274 16.59 22.35 3.84
CA PRO A 274 16.38 23.74 3.47
C PRO A 274 14.97 23.92 2.89
N GLU A 275 14.31 25.02 3.26
CA GLU A 275 12.97 25.38 2.79
C GLU A 275 13.06 26.72 2.03
N ALA A 276 12.37 26.83 0.89
CA ALA A 276 12.22 28.06 0.13
C ALA A 276 10.79 28.18 -0.38
N ASP A 277 10.31 29.40 -0.60
CA ASP A 277 8.97 29.60 -1.13
C ASP A 277 8.87 29.13 -2.59
N PRO A 278 7.74 28.50 -3.00
CA PRO A 278 7.56 28.05 -4.37
C PRO A 278 7.60 29.22 -5.34
N ALA A 279 8.48 29.15 -6.32
CA ALA A 279 8.61 30.15 -7.38
C ALA A 279 9.08 29.47 -8.67
N PRO A 280 8.68 29.96 -9.86
CA PRO A 280 9.19 29.45 -11.13
C PRO A 280 10.72 29.34 -11.13
N VAL A 281 11.23 28.18 -11.52
CA VAL A 281 12.66 27.87 -11.48
C VAL A 281 13.23 28.06 -12.89
N PRO A 282 14.29 28.86 -13.06
CA PRO A 282 14.92 29.01 -14.37
C PRO A 282 15.49 27.66 -14.83
N TRP A 283 15.36 27.38 -16.12
CA TRP A 283 16.02 26.23 -16.75
C TRP A 283 17.54 26.32 -16.53
N LEU A 284 18.19 25.15 -16.46
CA LEU A 284 19.65 25.10 -16.42
C LEU A 284 20.21 25.68 -17.73
N ALA A 285 21.36 26.35 -17.63
CA ALA A 285 21.98 27.05 -18.76
C ALA A 285 22.32 26.11 -19.92
N ASP A 286 22.66 24.86 -19.60
CA ASP A 286 23.03 23.79 -20.52
C ASP A 286 21.84 23.03 -21.11
N THR A 287 20.61 23.18 -20.58
CA THR A 287 19.43 22.47 -21.12
C THR A 287 19.04 23.04 -22.50
N PRO A 288 19.13 22.27 -23.60
CA PRO A 288 18.75 22.74 -24.93
C PRO A 288 17.25 23.07 -25.03
N ALA A 289 16.89 24.01 -25.91
CA ALA A 289 15.49 24.41 -26.09
C ALA A 289 14.56 23.24 -26.44
N ALA A 290 15.01 22.33 -27.32
CA ALA A 290 14.27 21.12 -27.67
C ALA A 290 13.97 20.24 -26.44
N THR A 291 14.93 20.09 -25.53
CA THR A 291 14.75 19.36 -24.27
C THR A 291 13.75 20.05 -23.36
N ARG A 292 13.76 21.39 -23.28
CA ARG A 292 12.77 22.16 -22.48
C ARG A 292 11.36 21.92 -23.01
N THR A 293 11.16 21.99 -24.33
CA THR A 293 9.88 21.70 -24.98
C THR A 293 9.44 20.26 -24.73
N LYS A 294 10.35 19.29 -24.84
CA LYS A 294 10.07 17.88 -24.53
C LYS A 294 9.62 17.71 -23.09
N VAL A 295 10.36 18.27 -22.12
CA VAL A 295 10.00 18.19 -20.69
C VAL A 295 8.62 18.78 -20.44
N GLN A 296 8.30 19.94 -21.00
CA GLN A 296 6.98 20.56 -20.83
C GLN A 296 5.86 19.65 -21.37
N SER A 297 6.04 19.11 -22.58
CA SER A 297 5.05 18.19 -23.16
C SER A 297 4.85 16.92 -22.32
N LEU A 298 5.93 16.38 -21.74
CA LEU A 298 5.82 15.23 -20.85
C LEU A 298 5.11 15.57 -19.53
N ILE A 299 5.38 16.74 -18.95
CA ILE A 299 4.68 17.23 -17.76
C ILE A 299 3.18 17.34 -18.06
N ASP A 300 2.82 17.94 -19.19
CA ASP A 300 1.40 18.12 -19.58
C ASP A 300 0.69 16.76 -19.68
N LYS A 301 1.36 15.74 -20.24
CA LYS A 301 0.86 14.35 -20.30
C LYS A 301 0.72 13.69 -18.92
N VAL A 302 1.69 13.90 -18.02
CA VAL A 302 1.60 13.38 -16.64
C VAL A 302 0.44 14.01 -15.88
N LEU A 303 0.14 15.29 -16.16
CA LEU A 303 -0.95 16.01 -15.52
C LEU A 303 -2.33 15.77 -16.17
N ASP A 304 -2.37 15.11 -17.33
CA ASP A 304 -3.60 14.71 -17.99
C ASP A 304 -4.14 13.39 -17.42
N LEU A 305 -5.02 13.52 -16.43
CA LEU A 305 -5.66 12.39 -15.76
C LEU A 305 -6.64 11.61 -16.65
N SER A 306 -6.94 12.08 -17.86
CA SER A 306 -7.81 11.36 -18.80
C SER A 306 -7.10 10.27 -19.60
N HIS A 307 -5.76 10.32 -19.69
CA HIS A 307 -4.94 9.35 -20.42
C HIS A 307 -3.85 8.73 -19.53
N PRO A 308 -4.21 7.92 -18.51
CA PRO A 308 -3.27 7.45 -17.49
C PRO A 308 -2.09 6.64 -18.05
N ARG A 309 -2.30 5.86 -19.12
CA ARG A 309 -1.21 5.10 -19.76
C ARG A 309 -0.17 6.01 -20.40
N GLU A 310 -0.59 7.09 -21.04
CA GLU A 310 0.33 8.08 -21.62
C GLU A 310 1.04 8.86 -20.53
N GLY A 311 0.35 9.16 -19.43
CA GLY A 311 0.94 9.75 -18.22
C GLY A 311 2.04 8.87 -17.62
N ASP A 312 1.81 7.56 -17.50
CA ASP A 312 2.80 6.62 -16.98
C ASP A 312 4.05 6.51 -17.87
N GLN A 313 3.86 6.49 -19.19
CA GLN A 313 4.97 6.53 -20.13
C GLN A 313 5.73 7.86 -20.03
N ALA A 314 5.02 8.98 -19.99
CA ALA A 314 5.63 10.30 -19.90
C ALA A 314 6.42 10.49 -18.60
N ARG A 315 5.92 9.92 -17.50
CA ARG A 315 6.62 9.85 -16.21
C ARG A 315 7.96 9.13 -16.33
N ARG A 316 8.01 7.95 -16.96
CA ARG A 316 9.27 7.21 -17.19
C ARG A 316 10.26 8.04 -18.01
N GLU A 317 9.80 8.66 -19.08
CA GLU A 317 10.66 9.53 -19.89
C GLU A 317 11.19 10.76 -19.11
N LEU A 318 10.41 11.35 -18.21
CA LEU A 318 10.91 12.43 -17.33
C LEU A 318 11.99 11.93 -16.38
N ILE A 319 11.84 10.71 -15.85
CA ILE A 319 12.83 10.09 -14.96
C ILE A 319 14.13 9.80 -15.72
N ASP A 320 14.03 9.32 -16.95
CA ASP A 320 15.18 9.05 -17.81
C ASP A 320 15.92 10.33 -18.19
N LEU A 321 15.19 11.42 -18.45
CA LEU A 321 15.79 12.74 -18.65
C LEU A 321 16.59 13.19 -17.41
N GLY A 322 16.09 12.92 -16.20
CA GLY A 322 16.81 13.18 -14.96
C GLY A 322 16.93 14.67 -14.61
N LYS A 323 18.15 15.15 -14.35
CA LYS A 323 18.41 16.52 -13.85
C LYS A 323 17.80 17.65 -14.70
N PRO A 324 17.88 17.64 -16.04
CA PRO A 324 17.29 18.68 -16.89
C PRO A 324 15.77 18.83 -16.76
N ALA A 325 15.05 17.80 -16.29
CA ALA A 325 13.60 17.85 -16.11
C ALA A 325 13.18 18.59 -14.83
N ILE A 326 14.05 18.66 -13.81
CA ILE A 326 13.70 19.16 -12.47
C ILE A 326 13.20 20.63 -12.50
N PRO A 327 13.83 21.59 -13.19
CA PRO A 327 13.32 22.97 -13.24
C PRO A 327 11.90 23.08 -13.82
N GLY A 328 11.59 22.28 -14.85
CA GLY A 328 10.26 22.24 -15.46
C GLY A 328 9.22 21.71 -14.47
N ILE A 329 9.54 20.59 -13.79
CA ILE A 329 8.65 19.98 -12.80
C ILE A 329 8.40 20.93 -11.62
N LEU A 330 9.44 21.58 -11.09
CA LEU A 330 9.30 22.55 -10.00
C LEU A 330 8.48 23.77 -10.44
N THR A 331 8.69 24.26 -11.67
CA THR A 331 7.90 25.36 -12.22
C THR A 331 6.42 25.00 -12.35
N ALA A 332 6.11 23.77 -12.76
CA ALA A 332 4.75 23.26 -12.84
C ALA A 332 4.10 23.03 -11.45
N LEU A 333 4.90 22.75 -10.42
CA LEU A 333 4.43 22.62 -9.03
C LEU A 333 4.08 23.98 -8.40
N ALA A 334 4.84 25.04 -8.70
CA ALA A 334 4.72 26.34 -8.05
C ALA A 334 3.31 26.97 -8.03
N PRO A 335 2.50 26.90 -9.11
CA PRO A 335 1.17 27.53 -9.13
C PRO A 335 0.06 26.67 -8.50
N LEU A 336 0.31 25.40 -8.15
CA LEU A 336 -0.73 24.49 -7.69
C LEU A 336 -1.17 24.79 -6.24
N ASN A 337 -2.47 24.68 -5.95
CA ASN A 337 -2.98 24.81 -4.59
C ASN A 337 -2.81 23.48 -3.82
N HIS A 338 -1.78 23.42 -2.98
CA HIS A 338 -1.45 22.22 -2.20
C HIS A 338 -2.26 22.06 -0.90
N LYS A 339 -3.12 23.02 -0.53
CA LYS A 339 -3.86 22.98 0.72
C LYS A 339 -5.21 22.31 0.53
N ASP A 340 -6.01 22.86 -0.37
CA ASP A 340 -7.46 22.64 -0.36
C ASP A 340 -8.02 22.11 -1.68
N ASP A 341 -7.31 22.32 -2.80
CA ASP A 341 -7.77 21.85 -4.11
C ASP A 341 -7.31 20.41 -4.38
N GLN A 342 -8.27 19.48 -4.34
CA GLN A 342 -8.01 18.06 -4.52
C GLN A 342 -7.39 17.73 -5.89
N ALA A 343 -7.80 18.42 -6.95
CA ALA A 343 -7.26 18.16 -8.29
C ALA A 343 -5.78 18.58 -8.37
N ASP A 344 -5.45 19.74 -7.82
CA ASP A 344 -4.08 20.24 -7.74
C ASP A 344 -3.21 19.40 -6.80
N ILE A 345 -3.76 18.90 -5.70
CA ILE A 345 -3.06 17.97 -4.80
C ILE A 345 -2.72 16.65 -5.51
N SER A 346 -3.64 16.08 -6.27
CA SER A 346 -3.39 14.87 -7.06
C SER A 346 -2.31 15.10 -8.12
N LYS A 347 -2.38 16.22 -8.85
CA LYS A 347 -1.37 16.63 -9.84
C LYS A 347 0.01 16.82 -9.19
N ALA A 348 0.06 17.53 -8.07
CA ALA A 348 1.29 17.76 -7.33
C ALA A 348 1.90 16.46 -6.81
N TRP A 349 1.07 15.51 -6.35
CA TRP A 349 1.55 14.20 -5.93
C TRP A 349 2.24 13.44 -7.07
N LEU A 350 1.65 13.42 -8.27
CA LEU A 350 2.26 12.79 -9.46
C LEU A 350 3.63 13.39 -9.77
N LEU A 351 3.73 14.72 -9.81
CA LEU A 351 4.99 15.43 -10.06
C LEU A 351 6.03 15.19 -8.96
N VAL A 352 5.61 15.14 -7.69
CA VAL A 352 6.52 14.82 -6.58
C VAL A 352 7.04 13.39 -6.67
N GLN A 353 6.25 12.42 -7.14
CA GLN A 353 6.76 11.06 -7.37
C GLN A 353 7.86 11.06 -8.44
N VAL A 354 7.71 11.85 -9.50
CA VAL A 354 8.77 12.01 -10.51
C VAL A 354 10.04 12.59 -9.88
N LEU A 355 9.92 13.64 -9.07
CA LEU A 355 11.08 14.22 -8.36
C LEU A 355 11.76 13.22 -7.42
N ARG A 356 11.00 12.36 -6.73
CA ARG A 356 11.55 11.30 -5.88
C ARG A 356 12.36 10.31 -6.67
N GLU A 357 11.86 9.85 -7.80
CA GLU A 357 12.55 8.85 -8.63
C GLU A 357 13.76 9.42 -9.36
N ILE A 358 13.75 10.72 -9.70
CA ILE A 358 14.93 11.40 -10.23
C ILE A 358 16.01 11.56 -9.15
N THR A 359 15.65 12.07 -7.97
CA THR A 359 16.61 12.58 -6.97
C THR A 359 16.89 11.66 -5.79
N PHE A 360 16.10 10.61 -5.62
CA PHE A 360 16.08 9.71 -4.46
C PHE A 360 15.79 10.41 -3.11
N LYS A 361 15.21 11.62 -3.13
CA LYS A 361 14.89 12.38 -1.91
C LYS A 361 13.41 12.25 -1.53
N GLU A 362 13.14 12.08 -0.24
CA GLU A 362 11.80 12.02 0.33
C GLU A 362 11.50 13.26 1.20
N PHE A 363 10.57 14.12 0.77
CA PHE A 363 10.13 15.28 1.57
C PHE A 363 8.72 15.17 2.16
N GLY A 364 8.12 13.97 2.21
CA GLY A 364 6.91 13.72 2.99
C GLY A 364 5.59 14.20 2.38
N TYR A 365 5.54 14.46 1.07
CA TYR A 365 4.29 14.77 0.37
C TYR A 365 3.40 13.51 0.24
N GLY A 366 2.12 13.61 0.60
CA GLY A 366 1.11 12.56 0.40
C GLY A 366 -0.16 13.16 -0.20
N PRO A 367 -0.97 12.38 -0.94
CA PRO A 367 -2.21 12.89 -1.50
C PRO A 367 -3.17 13.28 -0.37
N GLY A 368 -3.77 14.46 -0.49
CA GLY A 368 -4.92 14.86 0.31
C GLY A 368 -6.11 14.00 -0.05
N THR A 369 -6.90 13.62 0.95
CA THR A 369 -8.26 13.05 0.85
C THR A 369 -8.57 12.13 -0.34
N THR A 370 -8.50 10.82 -0.13
CA THR A 370 -9.66 9.98 -0.45
C THR A 370 -10.46 9.81 0.84
N SER A 371 -11.71 10.27 0.82
CA SER A 371 -12.71 10.03 1.87
C SER A 371 -13.07 8.55 2.03
N LEU A 372 -12.56 7.67 1.18
CA LEU A 372 -12.56 6.23 1.41
C LEU A 372 -11.31 5.86 2.19
N GLY A 373 -11.47 5.67 3.50
CA GLY A 373 -10.53 4.84 4.26
C GLY A 373 -10.37 3.50 3.54
N MET A 374 -9.19 2.87 3.66
CA MET A 374 -8.84 1.58 3.05
C MET A 374 -8.20 1.63 1.64
N GLY A 375 -7.08 2.34 1.51
CA GLY A 375 -6.08 2.04 0.48
C GLY A 375 -4.85 1.38 1.12
N ARG A 376 -4.56 0.13 0.75
CA ARG A 376 -3.34 -0.62 1.12
C ARG A 376 -2.09 0.26 0.99
N GLY A 377 -1.33 0.40 2.07
CA GLY A 377 0.02 0.98 2.00
C GLY A 377 0.37 2.08 3.00
N GLY A 378 -0.49 2.41 3.98
CA GLY A 378 -0.07 3.16 5.17
C GLY A 378 0.63 4.51 4.92
N MET A 379 0.42 5.16 3.77
CA MET A 379 0.91 6.52 3.58
C MET A 379 0.12 7.43 4.52
N VAL A 380 0.75 7.79 5.63
CA VAL A 380 0.25 8.80 6.57
C VAL A 380 -0.17 10.02 5.75
N ARG A 381 -1.46 10.36 5.84
CA ARG A 381 -2.03 11.54 5.16
C ARG A 381 -1.23 12.75 5.61
N ALA A 382 -0.54 13.41 4.67
CA ALA A 382 0.12 14.66 4.97
C ALA A 382 -0.95 15.73 5.25
N THR A 383 -0.85 16.48 6.34
CA THR A 383 -1.75 17.64 6.57
C THR A 383 -1.54 18.69 5.47
N PRO A 384 -2.48 19.64 5.26
CA PRO A 384 -2.29 20.75 4.33
C PRO A 384 -0.96 21.49 4.55
N GLU A 385 -0.57 21.71 5.81
CA GLU A 385 0.68 22.36 6.19
C GLU A 385 1.90 21.49 5.87
N GLU A 386 1.81 20.18 6.07
CA GLU A 386 2.86 19.25 5.72
C GLU A 386 3.08 19.17 4.21
N ARG A 387 2.00 19.23 3.41
CA ARG A 387 2.09 19.30 1.94
C ARG A 387 2.80 20.58 1.50
N VAL A 388 2.40 21.73 2.03
CA VAL A 388 3.07 23.01 1.73
C VAL A 388 4.54 22.96 2.14
N ARG A 389 4.84 22.45 3.35
CA ARG A 389 6.22 22.30 3.83
C ARG A 389 7.04 21.36 2.95
N ALA A 390 6.48 20.24 2.53
CA ALA A 390 7.13 19.30 1.63
C ALA A 390 7.50 19.94 0.29
N ILE A 391 6.60 20.75 -0.28
CA ILE A 391 6.89 21.52 -1.51
C ILE A 391 7.99 22.55 -1.24
N ARG A 392 7.92 23.33 -0.15
CA ARG A 392 8.98 24.28 0.21
C ARG A 392 10.35 23.62 0.36
N ARG A 393 10.40 22.38 0.85
CA ARG A 393 11.64 21.59 0.95
C ARG A 393 12.19 21.20 -0.43
N TRP A 394 11.34 20.91 -1.41
CA TRP A 394 11.80 20.68 -2.79
C TRP A 394 12.46 21.93 -3.38
N PHE A 395 11.84 23.10 -3.25
CA PHE A 395 12.41 24.36 -3.72
C PHE A 395 13.69 24.74 -2.95
N GLY A 396 13.69 24.56 -1.63
CA GLY A 396 14.86 24.83 -0.80
C GLY A 396 16.03 23.88 -1.11
N TRP A 397 15.74 22.59 -1.30
CA TRP A 397 16.73 21.61 -1.72
C TRP A 397 17.31 21.96 -3.09
N TRP A 398 16.46 22.31 -4.06
CA TRP A 398 16.92 22.71 -5.38
C TRP A 398 17.82 23.95 -5.31
N LYS A 399 17.43 24.99 -4.57
CA LYS A 399 18.22 26.22 -4.42
C LYS A 399 19.62 25.96 -3.85
N VAL A 400 19.74 25.03 -2.89
CA VAL A 400 21.01 24.77 -2.19
C VAL A 400 21.86 23.71 -2.90
N PHE A 401 21.25 22.64 -3.38
CA PHE A 401 21.93 21.44 -3.87
C PHE A 401 21.71 21.18 -5.36
N GLY A 402 20.57 21.58 -5.92
CA GLY A 402 20.15 21.30 -7.30
C GLY A 402 21.21 21.57 -8.37
N PRO A 403 21.83 22.77 -8.42
CA PRO A 403 22.85 23.09 -9.42
C PRO A 403 24.05 22.12 -9.40
N LYS A 404 24.43 21.63 -8.21
CA LYS A 404 25.59 20.73 -8.02
C LYS A 404 25.22 19.26 -7.97
N TRP A 405 23.93 18.94 -7.95
CA TRP A 405 23.47 17.57 -7.86
C TRP A 405 23.83 16.81 -9.12
N ASP A 406 24.34 15.59 -8.95
CA ASP A 406 24.65 14.64 -10.01
C ASP A 406 24.05 13.30 -9.63
N ARG A 407 23.29 12.72 -10.57
CA ARG A 407 22.57 11.47 -10.35
C ARG A 407 23.53 10.30 -10.25
N ALA A 408 24.57 10.26 -11.10
CA ALA A 408 25.51 9.16 -11.13
C ALA A 408 26.29 9.06 -9.81
N ALA A 409 26.78 10.20 -9.32
CA ALA A 409 27.45 10.27 -8.02
C ALA A 409 26.55 9.85 -6.85
N GLU A 410 25.25 10.18 -6.88
CA GLU A 410 24.32 9.76 -5.83
C GLU A 410 24.01 8.26 -5.89
N ILE A 411 23.89 7.68 -7.10
CA ILE A 411 23.72 6.23 -7.29
C ILE A 411 24.93 5.49 -6.74
N GLN A 412 26.15 5.89 -7.14
CA GLN A 412 27.38 5.29 -6.66
C GLN A 412 27.46 5.33 -5.12
N LYS A 413 27.12 6.47 -4.51
CA LYS A 413 27.10 6.59 -3.06
C LYS A 413 26.06 5.68 -2.38
N LEU A 414 24.93 5.42 -3.04
CA LEU A 414 23.89 4.51 -2.53
C LEU A 414 24.29 3.04 -2.64
N GLU A 415 25.08 2.70 -3.66
CA GLU A 415 25.69 1.38 -3.88
C GLU A 415 26.80 1.11 -2.86
N GLU A 416 27.75 2.03 -2.69
CA GLU A 416 28.81 1.95 -1.66
C GLU A 416 28.21 1.77 -0.25
N ALA A 417 27.16 2.54 0.08
CA ALA A 417 26.46 2.41 1.36
C ALA A 417 25.61 1.14 1.49
N ALA A 418 25.34 0.40 0.41
CA ALA A 418 24.69 -0.90 0.47
C ALA A 418 25.73 -2.02 0.69
N GLU A 419 26.92 -1.89 0.10
CA GLU A 419 28.04 -2.83 0.27
C GLU A 419 28.61 -2.79 1.69
N GLU A 420 28.71 -1.61 2.32
CA GLU A 420 29.19 -1.48 3.72
C GLU A 420 28.27 -2.17 4.74
N ASP A 421 26.96 -2.28 4.46
CA ASP A 421 25.95 -2.84 5.38
C ASP A 421 25.91 -4.38 5.32
N ASP A 422 26.14 -4.97 4.14
CA ASP A 422 26.18 -6.44 3.97
C ASP A 422 27.49 -7.06 4.54
N GLY A 423 28.50 -6.24 4.84
CA GLY A 423 29.79 -6.68 5.40
C GLY A 423 29.85 -6.78 6.93
N SER A 424 28.88 -6.21 7.66
CA SER A 424 28.94 -6.13 9.14
C SER A 424 28.40 -7.33 9.89
N ASP A 425 27.76 -8.29 9.21
CA ASP A 425 27.14 -9.46 9.83
C ASP A 425 28.04 -10.73 9.80
N ASN A 426 29.27 -10.62 9.30
CA ASN A 426 30.24 -11.72 9.22
C ASN A 426 31.45 -11.57 10.18
N GLU A 427 31.42 -10.63 11.11
CA GLU A 427 32.33 -10.53 12.27
C GLU A 427 31.54 -10.70 13.58
#